data_AF-A0A147BC44-F1
#
_entry.id   AF-A0A147BC44-F1
#
_cell.length_a   1.000
_cell.length_b   1.000
_cell.length_c   1.000
_cell.angle_alpha   90.00
_cell.angle_beta   90.00
_cell.angle_gamma   90.00
#
_symmetry.space_group_name_H-M   'P 1'
#
loop_
_entity.id
_entity.type
_entity.pdbx_description
1 polymer ?
#
loop_
_entity_poly.entity_id
_entity_poly.type
_entity_poly.pdbx_seq_one_letter_code
_entity_poly.pdbx_strand_id
1 'polypeptide(L)'
;MSAQPPQKRVRMPNFTDAEIEALVDGYEANKVVVDAKGDGPHGARAKQRAWDRITASLFAVSGIRGDVAEIKKKWSDHKSA
;
A
#
# COMPACT_ATOMS: atom_id res chain seq x y z
N MET A 1 23.13 -0.74 21.06
CA MET A 1 22.04 -1.15 20.15
C MET A 1 21.59 0.11 19.43
N SER A 2 21.83 0.19 18.12
CA SER A 2 21.67 1.43 17.36
C SER A 2 20.19 1.79 17.23
N ALA A 3 19.77 2.88 17.90
CA ALA A 3 18.48 3.49 17.67
C ALA A 3 18.45 4.06 16.25
N GLN A 4 17.62 3.48 15.37
CA GLN A 4 17.35 4.11 14.08
C GLN A 4 16.77 5.51 14.34
N PRO A 5 17.27 6.57 13.69
CA PRO A 5 16.69 7.89 13.83
C PRO A 5 15.23 7.85 13.36
N PRO A 6 14.33 8.64 13.96
CA PRO A 6 12.96 8.73 13.49
C PRO A 6 13.02 9.19 12.04
N GLN A 7 12.68 8.30 11.10
CA GLN A 7 12.53 8.67 9.71
C GLN A 7 11.49 9.78 9.70
N LYS A 8 11.92 11.00 9.36
CA LYS A 8 11.00 12.11 9.11
C LYS A 8 9.99 11.56 8.12
N ARG A 9 8.73 11.43 8.55
CA ARG A 9 7.61 11.14 7.67
C ARG A 9 7.56 12.27 6.65
N VAL A 10 8.28 12.10 5.54
CA VAL A 10 8.11 12.93 4.37
C VAL A 10 6.68 12.65 3.98
N ARG A 11 5.77 13.58 4.29
CA ARG A 11 4.40 13.51 3.80
C ARG A 11 4.52 13.34 2.29
N MET A 12 4.26 12.13 1.78
CA MET A 12 4.19 11.96 0.34
C MET A 12 3.17 12.98 -0.17
N PRO A 13 3.49 13.78 -1.20
CA PRO A 13 2.50 14.63 -1.84
C PRO A 13 1.25 13.80 -2.17
N ASN A 14 0.10 14.47 -2.35
CA ASN A 14 -1.10 13.77 -2.82
C ASN A 14 -0.72 12.91 -4.02
N PHE A 15 -1.22 11.67 -4.07
CA PHE A 15 -0.90 10.79 -5.19
C PHE A 15 -1.32 11.49 -6.49
N THR A 16 -0.45 11.47 -7.48
CA THR A 16 -0.79 11.85 -8.84
C THR A 16 -1.86 10.91 -9.39
N ASP A 17 -2.58 11.33 -10.43
CA ASP A 17 -3.62 10.51 -11.03
C ASP A 17 -3.08 9.14 -11.48
N ALA A 18 -1.86 9.09 -12.02
CA ALA A 18 -1.19 7.85 -12.39
C ALA A 18 -0.85 6.94 -11.19
N GLU A 19 -0.51 7.51 -10.04
CA GLU A 19 -0.30 6.74 -8.80
C GLU A 19 -1.62 6.22 -8.23
N ILE A 20 -2.71 7.00 -8.35
CA ILE A 20 -4.05 6.55 -7.95
C ILE A 20 -4.49 5.40 -8.85
N GLU A 21 -4.34 5.51 -10.17
CA GLU A 21 -4.63 4.43 -11.12
C GLU A 21 -3.83 3.16 -10.79
N ALA A 22 -2.52 3.28 -10.59
CA ALA A 22 -1.68 2.13 -10.22
C ALA A 22 -2.08 1.49 -8.87
N LEU A 23 -2.50 2.31 -7.91
CA LEU A 23 -3.02 1.85 -6.62
C LEU A 23 -4.36 1.13 -6.77
N VAL A 24 -5.28 1.68 -7.57
CA VAL A 24 -6.60 1.10 -7.86
C VAL A 24 -6.43 -0.22 -8.61
N ASP A 25 -5.67 -0.25 -9.71
CA ASP A 25 -5.40 -1.45 -10.51
C ASP A 25 -4.76 -2.55 -9.66
N GLY A 26 -3.74 -2.19 -8.87
CA GLY A 26 -3.08 -3.10 -7.95
C GLY A 26 -4.04 -3.65 -6.90
N TYR A 27 -4.91 -2.80 -6.35
CA TYR A 27 -5.92 -3.23 -5.39
C TYR A 27 -6.95 -4.14 -6.05
N GLU A 28 -7.50 -3.82 -7.22
CA GLU A 28 -8.47 -4.65 -7.92
C GLU A 28 -7.90 -6.04 -8.23
N ALA A 29 -6.66 -6.10 -8.72
CA ALA A 29 -5.96 -7.36 -8.99
C ALA A 29 -5.76 -8.22 -7.73
N ASN A 30 -5.72 -7.62 -6.54
CA ASN A 30 -5.50 -8.32 -5.27
C ASN A 30 -6.72 -8.25 -4.32
N LYS A 31 -7.87 -7.74 -4.78
CA LYS A 31 -9.02 -7.42 -3.93
C LYS A 31 -9.54 -8.63 -3.18
N VAL A 32 -9.55 -9.79 -3.83
CA VAL A 32 -9.96 -11.06 -3.23
C VAL A 32 -9.14 -11.39 -1.98
N VAL A 33 -7.83 -11.09 -2.00
CA VAL A 33 -6.91 -11.36 -0.88
C VAL A 33 -7.00 -10.25 0.17
N VAL A 34 -7.07 -9.00 -0.26
CA VAL A 34 -7.10 -7.83 0.64
C VAL A 34 -8.41 -7.77 1.43
N ASP A 35 -9.55 -8.02 0.77
CA ASP A 35 -10.88 -7.98 1.38
C ASP A 35 -11.31 -9.32 2.01
N ALA A 36 -10.51 -10.39 1.86
CA ALA A 36 -10.78 -11.68 2.47
C ALA A 36 -11.03 -11.53 3.98
N LYS A 37 -12.17 -12.03 4.47
CA LYS A 37 -12.48 -12.08 5.90
C LYS A 37 -11.95 -13.37 6.51
N GLY A 38 -11.24 -13.25 7.64
CA GLY A 38 -10.70 -14.38 8.41
C GLY A 38 -9.24 -14.73 8.14
N ASP A 39 -8.66 -15.57 9.01
CA ASP A 39 -7.25 -16.03 9.00
C ASP A 39 -7.02 -17.31 8.19
N GLY A 40 -7.89 -17.59 7.21
CA GLY A 40 -7.79 -18.76 6.33
C GLY A 40 -6.60 -18.69 5.34
N PRO A 41 -6.67 -19.34 4.17
CA PRO A 41 -5.58 -19.31 3.18
C PRO A 41 -5.16 -17.89 2.72
N HIS A 42 -5.98 -16.87 3.01
CA HIS A 42 -5.70 -15.44 2.81
C HIS A 42 -5.45 -14.67 4.14
N GLY A 43 -4.80 -15.32 5.11
CA GLY A 43 -4.46 -14.70 6.41
C GLY A 43 -3.50 -13.51 6.30
N ALA A 44 -3.10 -12.96 7.46
CA ALA A 44 -2.32 -11.72 7.56
C ALA A 44 -1.09 -11.64 6.62
N ARG A 45 -0.37 -12.75 6.42
CA ARG A 45 0.79 -12.82 5.51
C ARG A 45 0.42 -12.69 4.03
N ALA A 46 -0.71 -13.26 3.60
CA ALA A 46 -1.17 -13.16 2.22
C ALA A 46 -1.60 -11.72 1.90
N LYS A 47 -2.30 -11.08 2.85
CA LYS A 47 -2.63 -9.65 2.78
C LYS A 47 -1.38 -8.79 2.72
N GLN A 48 -0.38 -9.05 3.57
CA GLN A 48 0.88 -8.32 3.53
C GLN A 48 1.55 -8.43 2.15
N ARG A 49 1.65 -9.65 1.58
CA ARG A 49 2.22 -9.85 0.24
C ARG A 49 1.45 -9.14 -0.87
N ALA A 50 0.12 -9.11 -0.79
CA ALA A 50 -0.71 -8.36 -1.72
C ALA A 50 -0.37 -6.86 -1.66
N TRP A 51 -0.28 -6.31 -0.47
CA TRP A 51 0.10 -4.91 -0.26
C TRP A 51 1.54 -4.60 -0.67
N ASP A 52 2.48 -5.53 -0.46
CA ASP A 52 3.86 -5.39 -0.93
C ASP A 52 3.91 -5.31 -2.47
N ARG A 53 3.10 -6.12 -3.17
CA ARG A 53 2.97 -6.06 -4.63
C ARG A 53 2.38 -4.74 -5.11
N ILE A 54 1.31 -4.27 -4.48
CA ILE A 54 0.69 -2.97 -4.78
C ILE A 54 1.71 -1.84 -4.62
N THR A 55 2.47 -1.88 -3.53
CA THR A 55 3.54 -0.92 -3.25
C THR A 55 4.66 -0.97 -4.28
N ALA A 56 5.05 -2.16 -4.73
CA ALA A 56 6.06 -2.34 -5.77
C ALA A 56 5.60 -1.75 -7.12
N SER A 57 4.33 -1.94 -7.49
CA SER A 57 3.76 -1.34 -8.70
C SER A 57 3.72 0.19 -8.61
N LEU A 58 3.30 0.74 -7.47
CA LEU A 58 3.36 2.18 -7.20
C LEU A 58 4.78 2.73 -7.32
N PHE A 59 5.76 2.04 -6.73
CA PHE A 59 7.17 2.42 -6.82
C PHE A 59 7.69 2.42 -8.26
N ALA A 60 7.26 1.46 -9.08
CA ALA A 60 7.65 1.40 -10.48
C ALA A 60 7.12 2.59 -11.31
N VAL A 61 5.98 3.17 -10.90
CA VAL A 61 5.35 4.32 -11.56
C VAL A 61 5.92 5.65 -11.05
N SER A 62 6.10 5.80 -9.73
CA SER A 62 6.49 7.08 -9.13
C SER A 62 7.97 7.24 -8.83
N GLY A 63 8.72 6.13 -8.72
CA GLY A 63 10.07 6.12 -8.18
C GLY A 63 10.15 6.47 -6.67
N ILE A 64 9.01 6.69 -6.01
CA ILE A 64 8.94 7.06 -4.59
C ILE A 64 8.83 5.79 -3.74
N ARG A 65 9.82 5.58 -2.86
CA ARG A 65 9.76 4.51 -1.86
C ARG A 65 8.78 4.90 -0.75
N GLY A 66 7.52 4.53 -0.91
CA GLY A 66 6.50 4.62 0.14
C GLY A 66 6.52 3.41 1.06
N ASP A 67 6.16 3.61 2.34
CA ASP A 67 5.89 2.51 3.27
C ASP A 67 4.50 1.93 2.97
N VAL A 68 4.40 0.59 2.97
CA VAL A 68 3.15 -0.16 2.86
C VAL A 68 2.10 0.35 3.85
N ALA A 69 2.51 0.74 5.07
CA ALA A 69 1.60 1.31 6.07
C ALA A 69 0.99 2.65 5.63
N GLU A 70 1.77 3.49 4.94
CA GLU A 70 1.31 4.78 4.45
C GLU A 70 0.36 4.61 3.26
N ILE A 71 0.69 3.68 2.35
CA ILE A 71 -0.16 3.34 1.19
C ILE A 71 -1.50 2.77 1.65
N LYS A 72 -1.50 1.85 2.63
CA LYS A 72 -2.73 1.33 3.25
C LYS A 72 -3.60 2.43 3.83
N LYS A 73 -2.98 3.39 4.53
CA LYS A 73 -3.70 4.53 5.12
C LYS A 73 -4.33 5.38 4.01
N LYS A 74 -3.56 5.75 2.99
CA LYS A 74 -4.09 6.52 1.84
C LYS A 74 -5.22 5.80 1.13
N TRP A 75 -5.12 4.49 0.94
CA TRP A 75 -6.21 3.69 0.37
C TRP A 75 -7.47 3.72 1.24
N SER A 76 -7.32 3.59 2.56
CA SER A 76 -8.44 3.67 3.50
C SER A 76 -9.11 5.04 3.47
N ASP A 77 -8.32 6.12 3.43
CA ASP A 77 -8.81 7.50 3.31
C ASP A 77 -9.54 7.70 1.97
N HIS A 78 -8.99 7.19 0.86
CA HIS A 78 -9.61 7.24 -0.47
C HIS A 78 -10.94 6.48 -0.55
N LYS A 79 -11.03 5.31 0.09
CA LYS A 79 -12.27 4.49 0.12
C LYS A 79 -13.35 5.06 1.04
N SER A 80 -12.98 5.98 1.93
CA SER A 80 -13.89 6.62 2.89
C SER A 80 -14.33 8.04 2.47
N ALA A 81 -13.74 8.57 1.40
CA ALA A 81 -14.10 9.83 0.76
C ALA A 81 -15.24 9.64 -0.24
#